data_AF-A0A6P0T8Z0-F1
#
_entry.id   AF-A0A6P0T8Z0-F1
#
_cell.length_a   1.000
_cell.length_b   1.000
_cell.length_c   1.000
_cell.angle_alpha   90.00
_cell.angle_beta   90.00
_cell.angle_gamma   90.00
#
_symmetry.space_group_name_H-M   'P 1'
#
loop_
_entity.id
_entity.type
_entity.pdbx_description
1 polymer ?
#
loop_
_entity_poly.entity_id
_entity_poly.type
_entity_poly.pdbx_seq_one_letter_code
_entity_poly.pdbx_strand_id
1 'polypeptide(L)'
;MIIAIASFKGGVGKTTTAMHLAGFLQTHGRTLLIDTDPNQSAIAWANRGQLPFDVIDEWHDTPAHDYRHVVIDTQARPTPKDFAILADSCEFLILQAASDGSLTGLVHNSRARKAWDAYRQVGQELLVLGGLA
;
A
#
# COMPACT_ATOMS: atom_id res chain seq x y z
N MET A 1 6.10 -2.45 12.71
CA MET A 1 6.32 -1.89 11.37
C MET A 1 4.98 -1.78 10.66
N ILE A 2 4.58 -0.56 10.32
CA ILE A 2 3.32 -0.26 9.60
C ILE A 2 3.63 0.11 8.15
N ILE A 3 3.03 -0.60 7.20
CA ILE A 3 3.19 -0.38 5.76
C ILE A 3 1.81 -0.12 5.14
N ALA A 4 1.63 1.00 4.44
CA ALA A 4 0.43 1.30 3.69
C ALA A 4 0.64 1.10 2.18
N ILE A 5 -0.37 0.57 1.49
CA ILE A 5 -0.37 0.41 0.04
C ILE A 5 -1.47 1.29 -0.54
N ALA A 6 -1.09 2.25 -1.37
CA ALA A 6 -2.01 3.21 -1.98
C ALA A 6 -1.81 3.31 -3.50
N SER A 7 -2.84 3.78 -4.19
CA SER A 7 -2.80 4.05 -5.63
C SER A 7 -3.80 5.13 -6.03
N PHE A 8 -3.46 5.87 -7.09
CA PHE A 8 -4.37 6.84 -7.71
C PHE A 8 -5.34 6.21 -8.72
N LYS A 9 -5.25 4.88 -8.93
CA LYS A 9 -6.10 4.14 -9.87
C LYS A 9 -6.54 2.80 -9.28
N GLY A 10 -7.79 2.41 -9.53
CA GLY A 10 -8.30 1.07 -9.22
C GLY A 10 -7.67 0.00 -10.12
N GLY A 11 -7.61 -1.24 -9.65
CA GLY A 11 -7.18 -2.38 -10.47
C GLY A 11 -5.67 -2.49 -10.72
N VAL A 12 -4.82 -1.77 -9.98
CA VAL A 12 -3.35 -1.83 -10.15
C VAL A 12 -2.65 -2.96 -9.39
N GLY A 13 -3.39 -3.71 -8.57
CA GLY A 13 -2.83 -4.83 -7.79
C GLY A 13 -2.58 -4.55 -6.30
N LYS A 14 -3.15 -3.48 -5.72
CA LYS A 14 -3.00 -3.13 -4.30
C LYS A 14 -3.28 -4.29 -3.34
N THR A 15 -4.50 -4.80 -3.33
CA THR A 15 -4.91 -5.93 -2.48
C THR A 15 -4.04 -7.15 -2.70
N THR A 16 -3.67 -7.45 -3.96
CA THR A 16 -2.79 -8.57 -4.27
C THR A 16 -1.43 -8.40 -3.60
N THR A 17 -0.81 -7.23 -3.72
CA THR A 17 0.45 -6.93 -3.03
C THR A 17 0.30 -6.95 -1.52
N ALA A 18 -0.79 -6.40 -0.98
CA ALA A 18 -1.04 -6.35 0.46
C ALA A 18 -1.07 -7.75 1.07
N MET A 19 -1.78 -8.67 0.42
CA MET A 19 -1.93 -10.06 0.85
C MET A 19 -0.61 -10.83 0.81
N HIS A 20 0.16 -10.69 -0.27
CA HIS A 20 1.45 -11.38 -0.39
C HIS A 20 2.50 -10.79 0.56
N LEU A 21 2.51 -9.46 0.73
CA LEU A 21 3.39 -8.80 1.68
C LEU A 21 3.07 -9.22 3.12
N ALA A 22 1.78 -9.28 3.50
CA ALA A 22 1.37 -9.77 4.80
C ALA A 22 1.80 -11.23 5.01
N GLY A 23 1.63 -12.10 4.01
CA GLY A 23 2.10 -13.49 4.04
C GLY A 23 3.62 -13.61 4.24
N PHE A 24 4.40 -12.76 3.56
CA PHE A 24 5.84 -12.71 3.75
C PHE A 24 6.23 -12.21 5.15
N LEU A 25 5.64 -11.10 5.61
CA LEU A 25 5.91 -10.52 6.93
C LEU A 25 5.53 -11.46 8.07
N GLN A 26 4.51 -12.28 7.88
CA GLN A 26 4.11 -13.30 8.86
C GLN A 26 5.23 -14.28 9.18
N THR A 27 6.13 -14.56 8.22
CA THR A 27 7.31 -15.41 8.46
C THR A 27 8.38 -14.74 9.35
N HIS A 28 8.25 -13.43 9.58
CA HIS A 28 9.15 -12.61 10.40
C HIS A 28 8.50 -12.12 11.70
N GLY A 29 7.20 -12.34 11.87
CA GLY A 29 6.45 -12.14 13.10
C GLY A 29 4.96 -11.89 12.88
N ARG A 30 4.20 -11.84 13.97
CA ARG A 30 2.74 -11.71 13.92
C ARG A 30 2.33 -10.49 13.08
N THR A 31 1.50 -10.75 12.07
CA THR A 31 1.13 -9.79 11.04
C THR A 31 -0.38 -9.60 10.98
N LEU A 32 -0.79 -8.34 10.81
CA LEU A 32 -2.16 -7.91 10.59
C LEU A 32 -2.27 -7.25 9.22
N LEU A 33 -3.31 -7.59 8.46
CA LEU A 33 -3.75 -6.85 7.29
C LEU A 33 -5.04 -6.11 7.61
N ILE A 34 -5.06 -4.79 7.40
CA ILE A 34 -6.25 -3.94 7.55
C ILE A 34 -6.76 -3.60 6.15
N ASP A 35 -7.98 -4.02 5.84
CA ASP A 35 -8.66 -3.79 4.57
C ASP A 35 -9.56 -2.56 4.66
N THR A 36 -9.02 -1.39 4.31
CA THR A 36 -9.76 -0.13 4.31
C THR A 36 -10.37 0.20 2.94
N ASP A 37 -10.31 -0.72 1.96
CA ASP A 37 -11.01 -0.54 0.68
C ASP A 37 -12.50 -0.90 0.86
N PRO A 38 -13.46 -0.02 0.50
CA PRO A 38 -14.89 -0.33 0.59
C PRO A 38 -15.34 -1.57 -0.18
N ASN A 39 -14.55 -2.05 -1.15
CA ASN A 39 -14.82 -3.30 -1.86
C ASN A 39 -14.45 -4.55 -1.05
N GLN A 40 -13.74 -4.39 0.08
CA GLN A 40 -13.38 -5.45 1.03
C GLN A 40 -12.78 -6.69 0.35
N SER A 41 -11.89 -6.46 -0.62
CA SER A 41 -11.35 -7.54 -1.46
C SER A 41 -10.43 -8.47 -0.66
N ALA A 42 -9.71 -7.96 0.34
CA ALA A 42 -8.85 -8.77 1.20
C ALA A 42 -9.68 -9.60 2.18
N ILE A 43 -10.71 -9.01 2.80
CA ILE A 43 -11.67 -9.72 3.65
C ILE A 43 -12.38 -10.84 2.89
N ALA A 44 -12.85 -10.54 1.67
CA ALA A 44 -13.44 -11.56 0.81
C ALA A 44 -12.46 -12.70 0.49
N TRP A 45 -11.16 -12.42 0.43
CA TRP A 45 -10.14 -13.45 0.24
C TRP A 45 -9.88 -14.25 1.52
N ALA A 46 -9.82 -13.60 2.68
CA ALA A 46 -9.71 -14.23 3.99
C ALA A 46 -10.87 -15.20 4.26
N ASN A 47 -12.11 -14.82 3.90
CA ASN A 47 -13.28 -15.68 4.07
C ASN A 47 -13.27 -16.95 3.20
N ARG A 48 -12.45 -17.00 2.14
CA ARG A 48 -12.35 -18.15 1.24
C ARG A 48 -11.34 -19.21 1.68
N GLY A 49 -10.50 -18.95 2.69
CA GLY A 49 -9.44 -19.89 3.06
C GLY A 49 -8.77 -19.58 4.39
N GLN A 50 -7.75 -20.35 4.73
CA GLN A 50 -6.95 -20.13 5.93
C GLN A 50 -5.70 -19.33 5.56
N LEU A 51 -5.69 -18.06 5.92
CA LEU A 51 -4.50 -17.22 5.84
C LEU A 51 -3.64 -17.40 7.10
N PRO A 52 -2.31 -17.30 7.01
CA PRO A 52 -1.43 -17.45 8.17
C PRO A 52 -1.35 -16.17 9.03
N PHE A 53 -2.10 -15.11 8.66
CA PHE A 53 -2.13 -13.80 9.30
C PHE A 53 -3.57 -13.32 9.45
N ASP A 54 -3.77 -12.38 10.37
CA ASP A 54 -5.09 -11.82 10.68
C ASP A 54 -5.49 -10.76 9.64
N VAL A 55 -6.78 -10.72 9.27
CA VAL A 55 -7.34 -9.72 8.35
C VAL A 55 -8.57 -9.09 9.01
N ILE A 56 -8.62 -7.75 9.05
CA ILE A 56 -9.74 -6.98 9.61
C ILE A 56 -10.18 -5.88 8.65
N ASP A 57 -11.41 -5.41 8.80
CA ASP A 57 -12.02 -4.37 7.96
C ASP A 57 -11.74 -2.94 8.47
N GLU A 58 -11.48 -2.73 9.76
CA GLU A 58 -11.14 -1.40 10.29
C GLU A 58 -10.21 -1.42 11.52
N TRP A 59 -9.52 -0.30 11.76
CA TRP A 59 -8.59 -0.12 12.89
C TRP A 59 -9.28 -0.14 14.27
N HIS A 60 -10.59 0.12 14.33
CA HIS A 60 -11.30 0.33 15.58
C HIS A 60 -11.24 -0.93 16.48
N ASP A 61 -10.77 -0.74 17.71
CA ASP A 61 -10.62 -1.74 18.79
C ASP A 61 -9.66 -2.92 18.56
N THR A 62 -8.88 -2.95 17.48
CA THR A 62 -7.81 -3.96 17.35
C THR A 62 -6.55 -3.48 18.05
N PRO A 63 -5.95 -4.28 18.96
CA PRO A 63 -4.66 -3.94 19.56
C PRO A 63 -3.55 -4.06 18.52
N ALA A 64 -3.42 -3.09 17.62
CA ALA A 64 -2.39 -3.03 16.60
C ALA A 64 -0.97 -3.12 17.19
N HIS A 65 -0.81 -2.78 18.48
CA HIS A 65 0.41 -2.94 19.26
C HIS A 65 0.82 -4.40 19.50
N ASP A 66 -0.10 -5.35 19.41
CA ASP A 66 0.19 -6.78 19.55
C ASP A 66 0.80 -7.39 18.27
N TYR A 67 0.80 -6.63 17.17
CA TYR A 67 1.33 -7.07 15.90
C TYR A 67 2.70 -6.47 15.64
N ARG A 68 3.64 -7.34 15.24
CA ARG A 68 4.97 -6.90 14.81
C ARG A 68 4.87 -6.12 13.49
N HIS A 69 3.97 -6.56 12.62
CA HIS A 69 3.76 -6.00 11.29
C HIS A 69 2.29 -5.67 11.05
N VAL A 70 2.04 -4.51 10.47
CA VAL A 70 0.70 -4.09 10.02
C VAL A 70 0.81 -3.68 8.56
N VAL A 71 -0.04 -4.26 7.72
CA VAL A 71 -0.19 -3.88 6.31
C VAL A 71 -1.57 -3.24 6.16
N ILE A 72 -1.63 -2.08 5.50
CA ILE A 72 -2.89 -1.36 5.24
C ILE A 72 -3.16 -1.43 3.73
N ASP A 73 -4.20 -2.16 3.34
CA ASP A 73 -4.79 -2.05 2.01
C ASP A 73 -5.79 -0.88 2.01
N THR A 74 -5.69 -0.01 1.03
CA THR A 74 -6.46 1.25 1.00
C THR A 74 -7.34 1.37 -0.23
N GLN A 75 -8.38 2.18 -0.13
CA GLN A 75 -9.16 2.57 -1.31
C GLN A 75 -8.28 3.26 -2.36
N ALA A 76 -8.59 3.02 -3.64
CA ALA A 76 -8.02 3.82 -4.73
C ALA A 76 -8.47 5.28 -4.68
N ARG A 77 -7.68 6.17 -5.28
CA ARG A 77 -7.98 7.62 -5.43
C ARG A 77 -8.16 8.35 -4.08
N PRO A 78 -7.19 8.24 -3.15
CA PRO A 78 -7.24 9.00 -1.91
C PRO A 78 -7.28 10.50 -2.22
N THR A 79 -8.05 11.27 -1.43
CA THR A 79 -7.93 12.74 -1.49
C THR A 79 -6.55 13.16 -0.97
N PRO A 80 -6.08 14.38 -1.27
CA PRO A 80 -4.82 14.87 -0.69
C PRO A 80 -4.78 14.82 0.85
N LYS A 81 -5.94 14.98 1.50
CA LYS A 81 -6.08 14.86 2.96
C LYS A 81 -5.92 13.41 3.41
N ASP A 82 -6.59 12.47 2.75
CA ASP A 82 -6.48 11.04 3.07
C ASP A 82 -5.05 10.55 2.85
N PHE A 83 -4.39 11.04 1.81
CA PHE A 83 -3.00 10.74 1.52
C PHE A 83 -2.05 11.25 2.62
N ALA A 84 -2.27 12.47 3.13
CA ALA A 84 -1.47 13.01 4.22
C ALA A 84 -1.67 12.19 5.51
N ILE A 85 -2.92 11.86 5.84
CA ILE A 85 -3.25 11.01 7.00
C ILE A 85 -2.57 9.64 6.87
N LEU A 86 -2.62 9.03 5.68
CA LEU A 86 -2.01 7.74 5.42
C LEU A 86 -0.48 7.77 5.51
N ALA A 87 0.15 8.83 4.97
CA ALA A 87 1.59 9.01 5.06
C ALA A 87 2.07 9.23 6.51
N ASP A 88 1.24 9.86 7.35
CA ASP A 88 1.55 10.08 8.76
C ASP A 88 1.26 8.85 9.64
N SER A 89 0.40 7.93 9.18
CA SER A 89 0.00 6.72 9.92
C SER A 89 0.91 5.50 9.69
N CYS A 90 1.84 5.56 8.74
CA CYS A 90 2.72 4.44 8.39
C CYS A 90 4.21 4.81 8.39
N GLU A 91 5.05 3.79 8.59
CA GLU A 91 6.51 3.92 8.45
C GLU A 91 6.91 3.91 6.97
N PHE A 92 6.18 3.14 6.14
CA PHE A 92 6.40 3.04 4.70
C PHE A 92 5.08 3.16 3.94
N LEU A 93 5.06 4.06 2.96
CA LEU A 93 3.96 4.19 1.99
C LEU A 93 4.41 3.66 0.63
N ILE A 94 3.80 2.56 0.19
CA ILE A 94 4.00 1.98 -1.13
C ILE A 94 2.96 2.56 -2.09
N LEU A 95 3.44 3.27 -3.10
CA LEU A 95 2.60 3.82 -4.16
C LEU A 95 2.64 2.90 -5.38
N GLN A 96 1.53 2.23 -5.65
CA GLN A 96 1.41 1.45 -6.88
C GLN A 96 1.08 2.36 -8.06
N ALA A 97 2.01 2.41 -9.00
CA ALA A 97 1.81 3.04 -10.30
C ALA A 97 1.08 2.09 -11.25
N ALA A 98 0.08 2.61 -11.95
CA ALA A 98 -0.43 1.94 -13.13
C ALA A 98 0.56 2.16 -14.29
N SER A 99 0.76 1.16 -15.14
CA SER A 99 1.66 1.26 -16.31
C SER A 99 1.17 2.22 -17.40
N ASP A 100 -0.03 2.80 -17.28
CA ASP A 100 -0.56 3.79 -18.22
C ASP A 100 -0.24 5.24 -17.82
N GLY A 101 1.06 5.54 -17.66
CA GLY A 101 1.73 6.82 -17.96
C GLY A 101 1.20 8.17 -17.41
N SER A 102 0.07 8.24 -16.70
CA SER A 102 -0.52 9.51 -16.24
C SER A 102 -0.26 9.75 -14.75
N LEU A 103 0.68 10.65 -14.53
CA LEU A 103 1.02 11.25 -13.24
C LEU A 103 -0.23 11.93 -12.64
N THR A 104 -0.92 11.22 -11.74
CA THR A 104 -2.17 11.69 -11.11
C THR A 104 -1.90 12.16 -9.68
N GLY A 105 -1.20 13.29 -9.53
CA GLY A 105 -1.11 14.02 -8.26
C GLY A 105 0.22 14.71 -7.99
N LEU A 106 0.15 15.98 -7.55
CA LEU A 106 1.29 16.73 -7.01
C LEU A 106 1.46 16.41 -5.52
N VAL A 107 2.60 15.83 -5.17
CA VAL A 107 2.96 15.51 -3.79
C VAL A 107 3.40 16.79 -3.05
N HIS A 108 2.60 17.21 -2.05
CA HIS A 108 2.85 18.41 -1.22
C HIS A 108 3.51 18.11 0.14
N ASN A 109 4.02 16.89 0.37
CA ASN A 109 4.77 16.54 1.57
C ASN A 109 6.26 16.38 1.22
N SER A 110 7.18 16.94 2.02
CA SER A 110 8.62 16.96 1.71
C SER A 110 9.29 15.58 1.74
N ARG A 111 8.82 14.66 2.60
CA ARG A 111 9.29 13.26 2.63
C ARG A 111 8.76 12.49 1.44
N ALA A 112 7.46 12.63 1.14
CA ALA A 112 6.85 11.99 -0.01
C ALA A 112 7.39 12.57 -1.34
N ARG A 113 7.79 13.85 -1.37
CA ARG A 113 8.47 14.48 -2.51
C ARG A 113 9.87 13.89 -2.72
N LYS A 114 10.66 13.71 -1.66
CA LYS A 114 11.95 13.01 -1.75
C LYS A 114 11.78 11.57 -2.25
N ALA A 115 10.79 10.84 -1.74
CA ALA A 115 10.48 9.50 -2.22
C ALA A 115 10.03 9.50 -3.69
N TRP A 116 9.22 10.49 -4.09
CA TRP A 116 8.79 10.69 -5.47
C TRP A 116 9.95 11.04 -6.41
N ASP A 117 10.84 11.94 -6.01
CA ASP A 117 12.01 12.34 -6.79
C ASP A 117 12.98 11.15 -6.97
N ALA A 118 13.19 10.36 -5.92
CA ALA A 118 13.95 9.11 -6.00
C ALA A 118 13.29 8.07 -6.92
N TYR A 119 11.97 7.88 -6.81
CA TYR A 119 11.21 6.99 -7.68
C TYR A 119 11.26 7.44 -9.15
N ARG A 120 11.16 8.75 -9.39
CA ARG A 120 11.27 9.36 -10.73
C ARG A 120 12.67 9.14 -11.32
N GLN A 121 13.72 9.27 -10.53
CA GLN A 121 15.09 9.03 -10.98
C GLN A 121 15.28 7.56 -11.40
N VAL A 122 14.81 6.61 -10.59
CA VAL A 122 14.84 5.18 -10.91
C VAL A 122 13.97 4.85 -12.13
N GLY A 123 12.79 5.46 -12.25
CA GLY A 123 11.90 5.30 -13.40
C GLY A 123 12.50 5.85 -14.71
N GLN A 124 13.25 6.96 -14.65
CA GLN A 124 13.97 7.51 -15.79
C GLN A 124 15.14 6.59 -16.20
N GLU A 125 15.87 6.01 -15.24
CA GLU A 125 16.93 5.04 -15.53
C GLU A 125 16.38 3.77 -16.20
N LEU A 126 15.21 3.28 -15.78
CA LEU A 126 14.55 2.12 -16.40
C LEU A 126 14.07 2.39 -17.83
N LEU A 127 13.62 3.62 -18.14
CA LEU A 127 13.25 4.04 -19.50
C LEU A 127 14.47 4.19 -20.42
N VAL A 128 15.60 4.66 -19.88
CA VAL A 128 16.87 4.80 -20.62
C VAL A 128 17.52 3.45 -20.90
N LEU A 129 17.43 2.49 -19.97
CA LEU A 129 17.97 1.14 -20.14
C LEU A 129 17.06 0.21 -20.98
N GLY A 130 15.78 0.58 -21.17
CA GLY A 130 14.77 -0.23 -21.86
C GLY A 130 14.64 0.00 -23.37
N GLY A 131 15.37 0.94 -23.97
CA GLY A 131 15.44 1.09 -25.43
C GLY A 131 14.10 1.31 -26.13
N LEU A 132 13.25 2.19 -25.61
CA LEU A 132 12.08 2.71 -26.35
C LEU A 132 12.18 4.24 -26.44
N ALA A 133 12.91 4.68 -27.46
CA ALA A 133 12.81 6.00 -28.08
C ALA A 133 12.33 5.79 -29.52
#